data_AF-A0A077Y2A4-F1
#
_entry.id   AF-A0A077Y2A4-F1
#
_cell.length_a   1.000
_cell.length_b   1.000
_cell.length_c   1.000
_cell.angle_alpha   90.00
_cell.angle_beta   90.00
_cell.angle_gamma   90.00
#
_symmetry.space_group_name_H-M   'P 1'
#
loop_
_entity.id
_entity.type
_entity.pdbx_description
1 polymer ?
#
loop_
_entity_poly.entity_id
_entity_poly.type
_entity_poly.pdbx_seq_one_letter_code
_entity_poly.pdbx_strand_id
1 'polypeptide(L)'
;MNIENIQLYQLDDEKEDRLWKTAIFVFDSSALLDFYYLPKKTRQKIYAETFTHLSNRLWVPAHVEFEFLKNRENIIPKPISERYAPLKTQISNIKPMFSKEVQKRIEDIARQTVKDDKHPHIEQTNINEILAYTKTFEQQLKKFEENILLQIKEAENEISSVKSDDDILEAIRLHFSVGIGYSFEKIIEITKEGKHRYEFKIPPGYGDLHKGEKKGTQIFGDLIIWKQILEYSSEKGLPIIFITNDIKKDEDWCYLDKKSGDDRILAPREELIKEIFNHSNCEFWMYNLPQFLFNAKKYLKSDIPDQAIQFISQYLNTKESTGSFLRFKCNNCSKVHSYHKSEFDLDFDCVESTERNMGTENHYEAIESFQCTCGNEITATFEVWEYPIGAHNNDSIELDGGELLESFYFTIDFFEDDYDDFVTCEECDGNNENTGNVVHNWAKMELDNEFIPDHINGKYSTVIAGSCDWCNTLHIKCPKCSFINSFPESISDTVKECEGGCGLNFILESEISSDNFSEHTLKLKDDRIVKCGSCGDDFLDDNYNSICQKCEDEYNEK
;
A
#
# COMPACT_ATOMS: atom_id res chain seq x y z
N MET A 1 -27.44 -36.00 -16.06
CA MET A 1 -26.22 -35.31 -15.64
C MET A 1 -26.30 -35.20 -14.13
N ASN A 2 -25.30 -35.67 -13.37
CA ASN A 2 -25.30 -35.46 -11.93
C ASN A 2 -24.59 -34.13 -11.63
N ILE A 3 -25.30 -33.18 -11.02
CA ILE A 3 -24.78 -31.86 -10.68
C ILE A 3 -23.90 -31.95 -9.42
N GLU A 4 -24.19 -32.89 -8.51
CA GLU A 4 -23.42 -33.12 -7.27
C GLU A 4 -21.92 -33.35 -7.54
N ASN A 5 -21.56 -33.86 -8.72
CA ASN A 5 -20.17 -34.07 -9.13
C ASN A 5 -19.32 -32.77 -9.11
N ILE A 6 -19.91 -31.57 -9.14
CA ILE A 6 -19.17 -30.30 -9.06
C ILE A 6 -18.78 -29.92 -7.62
N GLN A 7 -19.50 -30.42 -6.61
CA GLN A 7 -19.27 -30.10 -5.19
C GLN A 7 -17.88 -30.53 -4.69
N LEU A 8 -17.27 -31.53 -5.34
CA LEU A 8 -15.90 -31.93 -5.06
C LEU A 8 -14.89 -30.79 -5.35
N TYR A 9 -15.16 -29.95 -6.35
CA TYR A 9 -14.25 -28.92 -6.86
C TYR A 9 -14.52 -27.52 -6.29
N GLN A 10 -15.68 -27.30 -5.66
CA GLN A 10 -16.05 -26.01 -5.05
C GLN A 10 -15.77 -26.01 -3.55
N LEU A 11 -15.57 -24.83 -2.96
CA LEU A 11 -15.54 -24.64 -1.50
C LEU A 11 -16.76 -23.83 -1.10
N ASP A 12 -17.57 -24.39 -0.21
CA ASP A 12 -18.65 -23.70 0.51
C ASP A 12 -18.31 -23.68 2.01
N ASP A 13 -19.03 -22.87 2.79
CA ASP A 13 -18.73 -22.68 4.21
C ASP A 13 -18.89 -23.97 5.05
N GLU A 14 -19.79 -24.88 4.66
CA GLU A 14 -19.97 -26.18 5.32
C GLU A 14 -18.80 -27.14 5.06
N LYS A 15 -18.26 -27.13 3.83
CA LYS A 15 -17.06 -27.87 3.44
C LYS A 15 -15.82 -27.27 4.08
N GLU A 16 -15.68 -25.94 4.11
CA GLU A 16 -14.55 -25.28 4.77
C GLU A 16 -14.52 -25.61 6.27
N ASP A 17 -15.65 -25.49 6.97
CA ASP A 17 -15.79 -25.88 8.38
C ASP A 17 -15.47 -27.37 8.62
N ARG A 18 -15.96 -28.28 7.75
CA ARG A 18 -15.64 -29.72 7.82
C ARG A 18 -14.15 -29.99 7.65
N LEU A 19 -13.51 -29.32 6.69
CA LEU A 19 -12.07 -29.44 6.44
C LEU A 19 -11.29 -28.95 7.66
N TRP A 20 -11.56 -27.76 8.19
CA TRP A 20 -10.86 -27.24 9.38
C TRP A 20 -11.03 -28.11 10.63
N LYS A 21 -12.14 -28.82 10.77
CA LYS A 21 -12.39 -29.78 11.86
C LYS A 21 -11.66 -31.12 11.72
N THR A 22 -11.37 -31.58 10.50
CA THR A 22 -10.96 -32.99 10.26
C THR A 22 -9.70 -33.17 9.43
N ALA A 23 -9.31 -32.19 8.63
CA ALA A 23 -8.19 -32.29 7.71
C ALA A 23 -6.84 -32.36 8.44
N ILE A 24 -5.87 -32.95 7.75
CA ILE A 24 -4.45 -32.84 8.03
C ILE A 24 -3.91 -31.66 7.23
N PHE A 25 -3.20 -30.77 7.93
CA PHE A 25 -2.55 -29.59 7.39
C PHE A 25 -1.12 -29.97 7.01
N VAL A 26 -0.84 -29.84 5.72
CA VAL A 26 0.43 -30.22 5.10
C VAL A 26 1.14 -28.95 4.67
N PHE A 27 2.33 -28.70 5.21
CA PHE A 27 3.08 -27.50 4.85
C PHE A 27 4.12 -27.79 3.77
N ASP A 28 4.29 -26.84 2.87
CA ASP A 28 5.41 -26.76 1.92
C ASP A 28 6.64 -26.10 2.53
N SER A 29 7.81 -26.30 1.91
CA SER A 29 9.06 -25.66 2.31
C SER A 29 8.99 -24.13 2.19
N SER A 30 8.29 -23.58 1.19
CA SER A 30 8.08 -22.13 1.03
C SER A 30 7.40 -21.50 2.24
N ALA A 31 6.25 -22.05 2.64
CA ALA A 31 5.45 -21.54 3.77
C ALA A 31 6.18 -21.68 5.12
N LEU A 32 6.95 -22.76 5.33
CA LEU A 32 7.75 -22.93 6.55
C LEU A 32 8.92 -21.95 6.62
N LEU A 33 9.57 -21.64 5.49
CA LEU A 33 10.70 -20.72 5.44
C LEU A 33 10.27 -19.26 5.63
N ASP A 34 9.06 -18.89 5.22
CA ASP A 34 8.58 -17.52 5.37
C ASP A 34 8.30 -17.13 6.84
N PHE A 35 8.16 -18.09 7.77
CA PHE A 35 8.14 -17.81 9.21
C PHE A 35 9.42 -17.10 9.70
N TYR A 36 10.58 -17.26 9.04
CA TYR A 36 11.81 -16.56 9.43
C TYR A 36 11.74 -15.03 9.25
N TYR A 37 10.77 -14.52 8.49
CA TYR A 37 10.54 -13.07 8.34
C TYR A 37 9.69 -12.45 9.46
N LEU A 38 9.03 -13.26 10.28
CA LEU A 38 8.21 -12.78 11.39
C LEU A 38 9.04 -12.49 12.65
N PRO A 39 8.71 -11.46 13.45
CA PRO A 39 9.30 -11.24 14.77
C PRO A 39 9.09 -12.46 15.70
N LYS A 40 10.04 -12.76 16.61
CA LYS A 40 9.97 -13.94 17.50
C LYS A 40 8.69 -13.99 18.34
N LYS A 41 8.19 -12.83 18.78
CA LYS A 41 6.91 -12.68 19.50
C LYS A 41 5.71 -13.18 18.69
N THR A 42 5.66 -12.86 17.40
CA THR A 42 4.59 -13.31 16.48
C THR A 42 4.67 -14.82 16.25
N ARG A 43 5.89 -15.33 16.02
CA ARG A 43 6.12 -16.79 15.87
C ARG A 43 5.64 -17.57 17.10
N GLN A 44 5.99 -17.11 18.29
CA GLN A 44 5.55 -17.71 19.57
C GLN A 44 4.03 -17.74 19.71
N LYS A 45 3.32 -16.67 19.30
CA LYS A 45 1.84 -16.66 19.24
C LYS A 45 1.31 -17.73 18.27
N ILE A 46 1.87 -17.85 17.06
CA ILE A 46 1.44 -18.87 16.08
C ILE A 46 1.65 -20.29 16.62
N TYR A 47 2.76 -20.56 17.33
CA TYR A 47 3.00 -21.87 17.94
C TYR A 47 1.96 -22.21 19.02
N ALA A 48 1.67 -21.25 19.90
CA ALA A 48 0.70 -21.40 20.99
C ALA A 48 -0.74 -21.52 20.47
N GLU A 49 -1.18 -20.60 19.64
CA GLU A 49 -2.58 -20.43 19.24
C GLU A 49 -2.97 -21.26 18.01
N THR A 50 -2.01 -21.69 17.19
CA THR A 50 -2.27 -22.49 15.97
C THR A 50 -1.64 -23.86 16.03
N PHE A 51 -0.32 -23.98 16.20
CA PHE A 51 0.33 -25.30 16.11
C PHE A 51 -0.05 -26.24 17.25
N THR A 52 -0.35 -25.70 18.43
CA THR A 52 -0.86 -26.50 19.56
C THR A 52 -2.28 -27.00 19.30
N HIS A 53 -3.15 -26.17 18.72
CA HIS A 53 -4.55 -26.52 18.39
C HIS A 53 -4.67 -27.48 17.20
N LEU A 54 -3.66 -27.51 16.32
CA LEU A 54 -3.53 -28.46 15.21
C LEU A 54 -2.62 -29.66 15.54
N SER A 55 -2.25 -29.87 16.81
CA SER A 55 -1.39 -30.98 17.23
C SER A 55 -1.91 -32.34 16.72
N ASN A 56 -1.00 -33.18 16.20
CA ASN A 56 -1.27 -34.45 15.49
C ASN A 56 -2.00 -34.33 14.14
N ARG A 57 -2.36 -33.12 13.70
CA ARG A 57 -2.89 -32.83 12.36
C ARG A 57 -1.92 -32.01 11.51
N LEU A 58 -0.71 -31.75 12.00
CA LEU A 58 0.38 -31.12 11.26
C LEU A 58 1.33 -32.18 10.70
N TRP A 59 1.58 -32.14 9.39
CA TRP A 59 2.45 -33.07 8.70
C TRP A 59 3.33 -32.36 7.67
N VAL A 60 4.54 -32.89 7.44
CA VAL A 60 5.43 -32.45 6.36
C VAL A 60 5.90 -33.65 5.54
N PRO A 61 5.87 -33.57 4.20
CA PRO A 61 6.55 -34.52 3.32
C PRO A 61 8.06 -34.57 3.63
N ALA A 62 8.69 -35.73 3.52
CA ALA A 62 10.14 -35.83 3.74
C ALA A 62 10.95 -34.99 2.73
N HIS A 63 10.40 -34.73 1.54
CA HIS A 63 11.03 -33.82 0.59
C HIS A 63 10.99 -32.36 1.07
N VAL A 64 9.89 -31.93 1.69
CA VAL A 64 9.76 -30.61 2.32
C VAL A 64 10.74 -30.46 3.49
N GLU A 65 10.87 -31.48 4.35
CA GLU A 65 11.87 -31.47 5.43
C GLU A 65 13.28 -31.26 4.87
N PHE A 66 13.65 -32.01 3.83
CA PHE A 66 14.95 -31.88 3.16
C PHE A 66 15.16 -30.47 2.59
N GLU A 67 14.18 -29.90 1.88
CA GLU A 67 14.28 -28.56 1.32
C GLU A 67 14.35 -27.47 2.39
N PHE A 68 13.50 -27.55 3.42
CA PHE A 68 13.53 -26.64 4.56
C PHE A 68 14.90 -26.66 5.25
N LEU A 69 15.40 -27.84 5.64
CA LEU A 69 16.68 -27.98 6.32
C LEU A 69 17.86 -27.47 5.49
N LYS A 70 17.83 -27.72 4.17
CA LYS A 70 18.84 -27.27 3.21
C LYS A 70 18.82 -25.74 3.00
N ASN A 71 17.64 -25.13 2.97
CA ASN A 71 17.48 -23.74 2.57
C ASN A 71 17.48 -22.76 3.76
N ARG A 72 17.04 -23.18 4.96
CA ARG A 72 16.83 -22.28 6.13
C ARG A 72 18.02 -21.39 6.47
N GLU A 73 19.25 -21.91 6.40
CA GLU A 73 20.47 -21.15 6.74
C GLU A 73 20.74 -19.97 5.79
N ASN A 74 20.23 -20.05 4.56
CA ASN A 74 20.26 -18.96 3.59
C ASN A 74 19.08 -17.99 3.74
N ILE A 75 17.96 -18.43 4.32
CA ILE A 75 16.77 -17.58 4.54
C ILE A 75 16.87 -16.78 5.84
N ILE A 76 17.39 -17.35 6.94
CA ILE A 76 17.58 -16.67 8.23
C ILE A 76 18.19 -15.24 8.12
N PRO A 77 19.25 -14.97 7.33
CA PRO A 77 19.79 -13.61 7.21
C PRO A 77 18.99 -12.67 6.28
N LYS A 78 18.03 -13.17 5.49
CA LYS A 78 17.33 -12.36 4.48
C LYS A 78 16.56 -11.17 5.03
N PRO A 79 15.82 -11.24 6.16
CA PRO A 79 15.14 -10.06 6.72
C PRO A 79 16.09 -8.89 6.97
N ILE A 80 17.34 -9.18 7.40
CA ILE A 80 18.39 -8.18 7.61
C ILE A 80 18.76 -7.47 6.31
N SER A 81 19.00 -8.22 5.23
CA SER A 81 19.40 -7.65 3.93
C SER A 81 18.25 -7.05 3.12
N GLU A 82 17.05 -7.63 3.22
CA GLU A 82 15.90 -7.30 2.36
C GLU A 82 14.97 -6.25 3.00
N ARG A 83 14.97 -6.09 4.34
CA ARG A 83 14.09 -5.13 5.04
C ARG A 83 14.88 -4.12 5.89
N TYR A 84 15.77 -4.58 6.78
CA TYR A 84 16.50 -3.66 7.68
C TYR A 84 17.61 -2.84 6.99
N ALA A 85 18.30 -3.37 5.98
CA ALA A 85 19.32 -2.61 5.24
C ALA A 85 18.74 -1.45 4.39
N PRO A 86 17.62 -1.62 3.65
CA PRO A 86 16.89 -0.51 3.05
C PRO A 86 16.43 0.53 4.07
N LEU A 87 15.84 0.10 5.20
CA LEU A 87 15.37 1.01 6.26
C LEU A 87 16.50 1.85 6.86
N LYS A 88 17.66 1.23 7.18
CA LYS A 88 18.86 1.96 7.61
C LYS A 88 19.32 3.00 6.59
N THR A 89 19.21 2.67 5.30
CA THR A 89 19.57 3.59 4.21
C THR A 89 18.62 4.78 4.18
N GLN A 90 17.30 4.55 4.27
CA GLN A 90 16.29 5.62 4.36
C GLN A 90 16.58 6.55 5.55
N ILE A 91 16.77 6.01 6.76
CA ILE A 91 17.08 6.80 7.97
C ILE A 91 18.34 7.65 7.77
N SER A 92 19.42 7.06 7.27
CA SER A 92 20.70 7.77 7.04
C SER A 92 20.60 8.90 6.01
N ASN A 93 19.58 8.88 5.14
CA ASN A 93 19.33 9.91 4.13
C ASN A 93 18.51 11.11 4.65
N ILE A 94 17.82 10.98 5.78
CA ILE A 94 17.00 12.08 6.36
C ILE A 94 17.87 13.31 6.64
N LYS A 95 19.00 13.11 7.33
CA LYS A 95 19.93 14.19 7.69
C LYS A 95 20.49 14.94 6.46
N PRO A 96 21.13 14.29 5.47
CA PRO A 96 21.66 15.01 4.30
C PRO A 96 20.56 15.67 3.47
N MET A 97 19.34 15.12 3.42
CA MET A 97 18.20 15.75 2.76
C MET A 97 17.78 17.04 3.47
N PHE A 98 17.58 17.00 4.80
CA PHE A 98 17.30 18.20 5.61
C PHE A 98 18.39 19.27 5.47
N SER A 99 19.67 18.87 5.56
CA SER A 99 20.79 19.79 5.41
C SER A 99 20.86 20.43 4.02
N LYS A 100 20.44 19.72 2.96
CA LYS A 100 20.49 20.20 1.58
C LYS A 100 19.29 21.09 1.23
N GLU A 101 18.08 20.67 1.58
CA GLU A 101 16.86 21.35 1.11
C GLU A 101 16.36 22.44 2.07
N VAL A 102 16.58 22.31 3.37
CA VAL A 102 16.14 23.31 4.36
C VAL A 102 17.30 24.20 4.77
N GLN A 103 18.31 23.63 5.45
CA GLN A 103 19.37 24.41 6.10
C GLN A 103 20.14 25.28 5.11
N LYS A 104 20.64 24.72 3.99
CA LYS A 104 21.39 25.48 2.98
C LYS A 104 20.58 26.61 2.35
N ARG A 105 19.27 26.42 2.10
CA ARG A 105 18.43 27.49 1.52
C ARG A 105 18.33 28.68 2.47
N ILE A 106 18.14 28.43 3.77
CA ILE A 106 18.09 29.47 4.80
C ILE A 106 19.46 30.15 4.94
N GLU A 107 20.56 29.38 4.93
CA GLU A 107 21.94 29.93 4.94
C GLU A 107 22.26 30.76 3.68
N ASP A 108 21.73 30.39 2.51
CA ASP A 108 21.87 31.14 1.26
C ASP A 108 21.03 32.42 1.27
N ILE A 109 19.81 32.41 1.82
CA ILE A 109 18.97 33.61 2.01
C ILE A 109 19.66 34.59 2.95
N ALA A 110 20.15 34.13 4.10
CA ALA A 110 20.91 34.95 5.05
C ALA A 110 22.12 35.61 4.36
N ARG A 111 22.92 34.83 3.63
CA ARG A 111 24.12 35.32 2.92
C ARG A 111 23.82 36.33 1.82
N GLN A 112 22.65 36.22 1.18
CA GLN A 112 22.21 37.17 0.15
C GLN A 112 21.70 38.48 0.74
N THR A 113 21.16 38.46 1.96
CA THR A 113 20.40 39.58 2.55
C THR A 113 21.13 40.35 3.66
N VAL A 114 22.24 39.82 4.17
CA VAL A 114 23.05 40.40 5.26
C VAL A 114 23.88 41.65 4.87
N LYS A 115 23.86 42.08 3.61
CA LYS A 115 24.74 43.15 3.12
C LYS A 115 24.07 44.51 3.14
N ASP A 116 24.38 45.32 4.15
CA ASP A 116 23.86 46.68 4.31
C ASP A 116 24.20 47.62 3.13
N ASP A 117 25.22 47.28 2.31
CA ASP A 117 25.66 48.11 1.18
C ASP A 117 24.93 47.83 -0.14
N LYS A 118 24.09 46.78 -0.23
CA LYS A 118 23.44 46.34 -1.49
C LYS A 118 22.09 45.65 -1.26
N HIS A 119 21.13 45.91 -2.14
CA HIS A 119 19.88 45.13 -2.17
C HIS A 119 20.09 43.73 -2.79
N PRO A 120 19.31 42.71 -2.38
CA PRO A 120 18.31 42.76 -1.31
C PRO A 120 18.98 42.85 0.07
N HIS A 121 18.41 43.66 0.97
CA HIS A 121 18.80 43.74 2.37
C HIS A 121 17.56 43.49 3.22
N ILE A 122 17.66 42.58 4.20
CA ILE A 122 16.54 42.16 5.06
C ILE A 122 17.06 42.06 6.50
N GLU A 123 16.24 42.43 7.47
CA GLU A 123 16.56 42.28 8.89
C GLU A 123 16.84 40.80 9.22
N GLN A 124 18.00 40.54 9.83
CA GLN A 124 18.48 39.17 10.05
C GLN A 124 17.90 38.52 11.32
N THR A 125 17.06 39.20 12.10
CA THR A 125 16.56 38.71 13.40
C THR A 125 15.83 37.37 13.27
N ASN A 126 14.75 37.33 12.48
CA ASN A 126 13.96 36.11 12.26
C ASN A 126 14.75 35.03 11.51
N ILE A 127 15.64 35.43 10.59
CA ILE A 127 16.50 34.49 9.84
C ILE A 127 17.49 33.79 10.79
N ASN A 128 18.11 34.53 11.71
CA ASN A 128 19.02 33.97 12.72
C ASN A 128 18.30 33.07 13.72
N GLU A 129 17.06 33.39 14.07
CA GLU A 129 16.22 32.56 14.93
C GLU A 129 15.89 31.21 14.26
N ILE A 130 15.46 31.21 12.99
CA ILE A 130 15.26 29.99 12.20
C ILE A 130 16.59 29.21 12.02
N LEU A 131 17.73 29.90 11.85
CA LEU A 131 19.07 29.27 11.84
C LEU A 131 19.48 28.68 13.21
N ALA A 132 18.85 29.08 14.31
CA ALA A 132 19.01 28.46 15.62
C ALA A 132 18.08 27.24 15.77
N TYR A 133 16.81 27.34 15.35
CA TYR A 133 15.87 26.21 15.36
C TYR A 133 16.34 25.05 14.47
N THR A 134 16.84 25.32 13.26
CA THR A 134 17.38 24.27 12.37
C THR A 134 18.56 23.52 12.97
N LYS A 135 19.46 24.19 13.73
CA LYS A 135 20.55 23.54 14.47
C LYS A 135 20.04 22.70 15.64
N THR A 136 19.02 23.18 16.34
CA THR A 136 18.35 22.39 17.40
C THR A 136 17.70 21.14 16.80
N PHE A 137 17.02 21.27 15.66
CA PHE A 137 16.40 20.16 14.95
C PHE A 137 17.43 19.14 14.44
N GLU A 138 18.57 19.59 13.90
CA GLU A 138 19.68 18.70 13.49
C GLU A 138 20.18 17.83 14.67
N GLN A 139 20.19 18.37 15.89
CA GLN A 139 20.54 17.60 17.09
C GLN A 139 19.46 16.60 17.50
N GLN A 140 18.18 16.91 17.30
CA GLN A 140 17.09 15.96 17.57
C GLN A 140 17.06 14.86 16.51
N LEU A 141 17.22 15.19 15.22
CA LEU A 141 17.39 14.21 14.13
C LEU A 141 18.53 13.22 14.43
N LYS A 142 19.66 13.71 14.94
CA LYS A 142 20.79 12.84 15.31
C LYS A 142 20.43 11.87 16.45
N LYS A 143 19.69 12.33 17.47
CA LYS A 143 19.22 11.44 18.57
C LYS A 143 18.20 10.42 18.08
N PHE A 144 17.30 10.83 17.18
CA PHE A 144 16.33 9.94 16.53
C PHE A 144 17.06 8.85 15.73
N GLU A 145 18.00 9.23 14.86
CA GLU A 145 18.85 8.31 14.10
C GLU A 145 19.59 7.34 15.02
N GLU A 146 20.25 7.83 16.08
CA GLU A 146 20.95 6.99 17.07
C GLU A 146 20.02 6.01 17.79
N ASN A 147 18.79 6.41 18.09
CA ASN A 147 17.78 5.57 18.76
C ASN A 147 17.26 4.46 17.82
N ILE A 148 16.78 4.83 16.63
CA ILE A 148 16.21 3.84 15.69
C ILE A 148 17.30 2.86 15.20
N LEU A 149 18.54 3.32 14.96
CA LEU A 149 19.65 2.43 14.62
C LEU A 149 20.00 1.45 15.76
N LEU A 150 19.78 1.81 17.02
CA LEU A 150 19.93 0.89 18.16
C LEU A 150 18.83 -0.18 18.15
N GLN A 151 17.56 0.21 17.96
CA GLN A 151 16.44 -0.74 17.88
C GLN A 151 16.58 -1.71 16.70
N ILE A 152 16.98 -1.21 15.52
CA ILE A 152 17.29 -2.06 14.36
C ILE A 152 18.39 -3.07 14.71
N LYS A 153 19.45 -2.64 15.40
CA LYS A 153 20.53 -3.54 15.82
C LYS A 153 20.06 -4.61 16.80
N GLU A 154 19.13 -4.29 17.70
CA GLU A 154 18.52 -5.27 18.60
C GLU A 154 17.71 -6.33 17.83
N ALA A 155 16.90 -5.92 16.84
CA ALA A 155 16.19 -6.83 15.96
C ALA A 155 17.14 -7.69 15.10
N GLU A 156 18.22 -7.10 14.55
CA GLU A 156 19.25 -7.83 13.79
C GLU A 156 19.98 -8.88 14.67
N ASN A 157 20.16 -8.60 15.97
CA ASN A 157 20.70 -9.56 16.93
C ASN A 157 19.71 -10.69 17.23
N GLU A 158 18.41 -10.41 17.38
CA GLU A 158 17.36 -11.44 17.52
C GLU A 158 17.40 -12.40 16.32
N ILE A 159 17.36 -11.87 15.10
CA ILE A 159 17.42 -12.67 13.86
C ILE A 159 18.72 -13.46 13.77
N SER A 160 19.86 -12.86 14.11
CA SER A 160 21.16 -13.54 14.09
C SER A 160 21.25 -14.67 15.12
N SER A 161 20.56 -14.55 16.27
CA SER A 161 20.55 -15.57 17.33
C SER A 161 19.86 -16.88 16.91
N VAL A 162 18.95 -16.82 15.92
CA VAL A 162 18.25 -17.99 15.36
C VAL A 162 19.23 -19.02 14.78
N LYS A 163 20.43 -18.62 14.36
CA LYS A 163 21.49 -19.56 13.92
C LYS A 163 22.01 -20.48 15.04
N SER A 164 21.77 -20.11 16.29
CA SER A 164 22.16 -20.88 17.49
C SER A 164 20.97 -21.37 18.33
N ASP A 165 19.80 -20.72 18.21
CA ASP A 165 18.55 -21.01 18.91
C ASP A 165 17.39 -20.93 17.89
N ASP A 166 17.29 -21.96 17.03
CA ASP A 166 16.36 -22.02 15.88
C ASP A 166 14.95 -22.42 16.35
N ASP A 167 14.18 -21.45 16.86
CA ASP A 167 12.86 -21.70 17.45
C ASP A 167 11.83 -22.23 16.42
N ILE A 168 12.01 -21.93 15.13
CA ILE A 168 11.17 -22.48 14.05
C ILE A 168 11.48 -23.97 13.86
N LEU A 169 12.75 -24.35 13.79
CA LEU A 169 13.14 -25.76 13.71
C LEU A 169 12.64 -26.55 14.92
N GLU A 170 12.77 -26.02 16.14
CA GLU A 170 12.28 -26.71 17.34
C GLU A 170 10.74 -26.78 17.37
N ALA A 171 10.02 -25.74 16.93
CA ALA A 171 8.56 -25.78 16.81
C ALA A 171 8.10 -26.83 15.77
N ILE A 172 8.77 -26.93 14.62
CA ILE A 172 8.51 -27.97 13.62
C ILE A 172 8.72 -29.36 14.23
N ARG A 173 9.88 -29.58 14.89
CA ARG A 173 10.22 -30.86 15.54
C ARG A 173 9.26 -31.27 16.66
N LEU A 174 8.62 -30.31 17.33
CA LEU A 174 7.67 -30.54 18.42
C LEU A 174 6.24 -30.82 17.92
N HIS A 175 5.78 -30.09 16.91
CA HIS A 175 4.36 -30.09 16.51
C HIS A 175 4.05 -30.89 15.24
N PHE A 176 5.03 -31.10 14.35
CA PHE A 176 4.83 -31.72 13.05
C PHE A 176 5.30 -33.17 13.03
N SER A 177 4.54 -34.01 12.34
CA SER A 177 5.00 -35.36 11.97
C SER A 177 5.63 -35.35 10.56
N VAL A 178 6.72 -36.08 10.37
CA VAL A 178 7.44 -36.14 9.09
C VAL A 178 7.10 -37.42 8.33
N GLY A 179 6.89 -37.31 7.02
CA GLY A 179 6.69 -38.45 6.12
C GLY A 179 7.92 -39.34 5.95
N ILE A 180 7.74 -40.51 5.32
CA ILE A 180 8.86 -41.40 4.98
C ILE A 180 9.47 -40.97 3.65
N GLY A 181 10.80 -40.82 3.62
CA GLY A 181 11.55 -40.49 2.40
C GLY A 181 11.55 -41.62 1.38
N TYR A 182 11.49 -41.26 0.09
CA TYR A 182 11.54 -42.22 -1.01
C TYR A 182 12.94 -42.73 -1.29
N SER A 183 13.01 -44.00 -1.72
CA SER A 183 14.24 -44.56 -2.27
C SER A 183 14.58 -43.85 -3.60
N PHE A 184 15.85 -43.90 -3.98
CA PHE A 184 16.30 -43.29 -5.22
C PHE A 184 15.62 -43.90 -6.45
N GLU A 185 15.33 -45.20 -6.42
CA GLU A 185 14.61 -45.92 -7.47
C GLU A 185 13.18 -45.37 -7.66
N LYS A 186 12.44 -45.18 -6.56
CA LYS A 186 11.10 -44.58 -6.55
C LYS A 186 11.13 -43.14 -7.07
N ILE A 187 12.15 -42.35 -6.69
CA ILE A 187 12.35 -40.99 -7.24
C ILE A 187 12.57 -41.06 -8.76
N ILE A 188 13.40 -41.98 -9.25
CA ILE A 188 13.63 -42.17 -10.69
C ILE A 188 12.35 -42.60 -11.41
N GLU A 189 11.49 -43.42 -10.80
CA GLU A 189 10.16 -43.74 -11.35
C GLU A 189 9.25 -42.51 -11.45
N ILE A 190 9.19 -41.69 -10.40
CA ILE A 190 8.46 -40.41 -10.40
C ILE A 190 8.97 -39.49 -11.52
N THR A 191 10.29 -39.42 -11.76
CA THR A 191 10.82 -38.60 -12.89
C THR A 191 10.39 -39.10 -14.27
N LYS A 192 10.03 -40.38 -14.43
CA LYS A 192 9.51 -40.92 -15.71
C LYS A 192 8.07 -40.47 -15.93
N GLU A 193 7.24 -40.53 -14.89
CA GLU A 193 5.87 -39.99 -14.90
C GLU A 193 5.90 -38.46 -15.12
N GLY A 194 6.76 -37.77 -14.36
CA GLY A 194 6.91 -36.32 -14.41
C GLY A 194 7.28 -35.77 -15.78
N LYS A 195 8.10 -36.49 -16.57
CA LYS A 195 8.36 -36.10 -17.98
C LYS A 195 7.09 -36.01 -18.80
N HIS A 196 6.19 -37.00 -18.68
CA HIS A 196 4.92 -36.98 -19.39
C HIS A 196 4.00 -35.90 -18.82
N ARG A 197 3.91 -35.74 -17.50
CA ARG A 197 3.12 -34.66 -16.89
C ARG A 197 3.55 -33.30 -17.40
N TYR A 198 4.85 -32.99 -17.36
CA TYR A 198 5.36 -31.67 -17.68
C TYR A 198 5.29 -31.36 -19.18
N GLU A 199 5.47 -32.35 -20.04
CA GLU A 199 5.24 -32.23 -21.51
C GLU A 199 3.81 -31.73 -21.82
N PHE A 200 2.82 -32.18 -21.04
CA PHE A 200 1.41 -31.82 -21.22
C PHE A 200 0.89 -30.79 -20.19
N LYS A 201 1.77 -30.13 -19.42
CA LYS A 201 1.43 -29.19 -18.33
C LYS A 201 0.38 -29.72 -17.34
N ILE A 202 0.52 -31.01 -16.97
CA ILE A 202 -0.28 -31.66 -15.94
C ILE A 202 0.39 -31.39 -14.58
N PRO A 203 -0.33 -30.85 -13.59
CA PRO A 203 0.27 -30.44 -12.32
C PRO A 203 0.67 -31.63 -11.41
N PRO A 204 1.49 -31.41 -10.36
CA PRO A 204 2.25 -30.19 -10.08
C PRO A 204 3.74 -30.32 -10.47
N GLY A 205 4.42 -29.19 -10.56
CA GLY A 205 5.85 -29.00 -10.78
C GLY A 205 6.28 -28.66 -12.20
N TYR A 206 5.37 -28.51 -13.17
CA TYR A 206 5.74 -28.27 -14.57
C TYR A 206 6.39 -26.90 -14.81
N GLY A 207 6.09 -25.90 -13.97
CA GLY A 207 6.67 -24.55 -14.09
C GLY A 207 8.19 -24.53 -13.91
N ASP A 208 8.74 -25.52 -13.21
CA ASP A 208 10.19 -25.62 -12.94
C ASP A 208 11.00 -26.23 -14.09
N LEU A 209 10.36 -26.76 -15.14
CA LEU A 209 11.06 -27.36 -16.29
C LEU A 209 11.96 -26.36 -17.04
N HIS A 210 11.60 -25.08 -17.04
CA HIS A 210 12.26 -24.04 -17.84
C HIS A 210 13.08 -23.02 -17.03
N LYS A 211 13.01 -23.03 -15.69
CA LYS A 211 13.72 -22.04 -14.84
C LYS A 211 15.25 -22.17 -14.82
N GLY A 212 15.83 -23.26 -15.35
CA GLY A 212 17.28 -23.41 -15.58
C GLY A 212 18.18 -23.57 -14.33
N GLU A 213 17.71 -23.16 -13.15
CA GLU A 213 18.42 -23.27 -11.87
C GLU A 213 18.40 -24.69 -11.31
N LYS A 214 17.23 -25.35 -11.34
CA LYS A 214 17.03 -26.72 -10.83
C LYS A 214 17.67 -27.75 -11.77
N LYS A 215 18.38 -28.75 -11.22
CA LYS A 215 19.10 -29.78 -12.00
C LYS A 215 18.72 -31.20 -11.58
N GLY A 216 18.59 -32.08 -12.57
CA GLY A 216 18.32 -33.51 -12.35
C GLY A 216 16.96 -33.74 -11.68
N THR A 217 16.95 -34.48 -10.56
CA THR A 217 15.73 -34.81 -9.82
C THR A 217 15.07 -33.59 -9.15
N GLN A 218 15.80 -32.49 -8.94
CA GLN A 218 15.26 -31.27 -8.32
C GLN A 218 14.10 -30.65 -9.12
N ILE A 219 14.09 -30.84 -10.45
CA ILE A 219 13.01 -30.42 -11.35
C ILE A 219 11.67 -31.09 -10.99
N PHE A 220 11.72 -32.24 -10.31
CA PHE A 220 10.55 -33.03 -9.91
C PHE A 220 10.23 -32.91 -8.41
N GLY A 221 10.77 -31.91 -7.69
CA GLY A 221 10.55 -31.74 -6.25
C GLY A 221 9.08 -31.64 -5.86
N ASP A 222 8.35 -30.70 -6.47
CA ASP A 222 6.91 -30.47 -6.32
C ASP A 222 6.09 -31.75 -6.61
N LEU A 223 6.46 -32.51 -7.65
CA LEU A 223 5.82 -33.81 -7.96
C LEU A 223 6.14 -34.90 -6.92
N ILE A 224 7.37 -34.93 -6.38
CA ILE A 224 7.74 -35.86 -5.30
C ILE A 224 6.93 -35.55 -4.04
N ILE A 225 6.79 -34.26 -3.69
CA ILE A 225 5.93 -33.77 -2.60
C ILE A 225 4.49 -34.26 -2.81
N TRP A 226 3.93 -34.06 -4.01
CA TRP A 226 2.58 -34.50 -4.33
C TRP A 226 2.40 -36.01 -4.18
N LYS A 227 3.33 -36.83 -4.67
CA LYS A 227 3.23 -38.29 -4.48
C LYS A 227 3.30 -38.70 -3.01
N GLN A 228 4.10 -38.02 -2.18
CA GLN A 228 4.09 -38.25 -0.73
C GLN A 228 2.74 -37.89 -0.09
N ILE A 229 2.08 -36.81 -0.54
CA ILE A 229 0.73 -36.44 -0.10
C ILE A 229 -0.32 -37.50 -0.50
N LEU A 230 -0.25 -38.04 -1.72
CA LEU A 230 -1.16 -39.11 -2.18
C LEU A 230 -1.02 -40.39 -1.34
N GLU A 231 0.21 -40.84 -1.09
CA GLU A 231 0.44 -42.05 -0.28
C GLU A 231 0.03 -41.85 1.19
N TYR A 232 0.32 -40.67 1.78
CA TYR A 232 -0.06 -40.38 3.16
C TYR A 232 -1.57 -40.18 3.35
N SER A 233 -2.26 -39.52 2.41
CA SER A 233 -3.73 -39.41 2.44
C SER A 233 -4.41 -40.77 2.33
N SER A 234 -3.85 -41.70 1.55
CA SER A 234 -4.34 -43.08 1.44
C SER A 234 -4.14 -43.87 2.75
N GLU A 235 -3.02 -43.64 3.46
CA GLU A 235 -2.76 -44.26 4.76
C GLU A 235 -3.74 -43.77 5.85
N LYS A 236 -4.08 -42.47 5.85
CA LYS A 236 -4.91 -41.87 6.91
C LYS A 236 -6.41 -41.86 6.62
N GLY A 237 -6.82 -41.81 5.36
CA GLY A 237 -8.23 -41.67 4.98
C GLY A 237 -8.89 -40.37 5.48
N LEU A 238 -8.08 -39.32 5.68
CA LEU A 238 -8.53 -37.99 6.13
C LEU A 238 -8.33 -36.94 5.03
N PRO A 239 -9.14 -35.86 5.00
CA PRO A 239 -8.93 -34.74 4.09
C PRO A 239 -7.57 -34.08 4.27
N ILE A 240 -7.09 -33.42 3.22
CA ILE A 240 -5.80 -32.71 3.21
C ILE A 240 -6.03 -31.22 2.92
N ILE A 241 -5.45 -30.34 3.73
CA ILE A 241 -5.23 -28.93 3.39
C ILE A 241 -3.73 -28.77 3.15
N PHE A 242 -3.32 -28.28 1.98
CA PHE A 242 -1.91 -28.02 1.66
C PHE A 242 -1.60 -26.51 1.68
N ILE A 243 -0.56 -26.12 2.41
CA ILE A 243 -0.18 -24.73 2.67
C ILE A 243 1.12 -24.45 1.93
N THR A 244 1.07 -23.57 0.92
CA THR A 244 2.23 -23.18 0.11
C THR A 244 2.16 -21.72 -0.29
N ASN A 245 3.33 -21.06 -0.34
CA ASN A 245 3.47 -19.71 -0.87
C ASN A 245 4.08 -19.72 -2.30
N ASP A 246 4.38 -20.89 -2.86
CA ASP A 246 4.94 -21.06 -4.21
C ASP A 246 3.82 -21.26 -5.25
N ILE A 247 3.09 -20.17 -5.52
CA ILE A 247 1.80 -20.18 -6.23
C ILE A 247 1.77 -19.39 -7.54
N LYS A 248 2.76 -18.52 -7.78
CA LYS A 248 2.91 -17.73 -9.03
C LYS A 248 3.49 -18.52 -10.22
N LYS A 249 3.93 -19.76 -10.02
CA LYS A 249 4.43 -20.64 -11.10
C LYS A 249 3.30 -21.11 -12.02
N ASP A 250 2.99 -20.40 -13.11
CA ASP A 250 2.17 -20.89 -14.24
C ASP A 250 0.84 -21.64 -13.87
N GLU A 251 0.17 -21.27 -12.76
CA GLU A 251 -1.02 -21.98 -12.22
C GLU A 251 -0.81 -23.48 -11.92
N ASP A 252 0.42 -23.87 -11.59
CA ASP A 252 0.90 -25.26 -11.46
C ASP A 252 0.34 -26.00 -10.23
N TRP A 253 -0.05 -25.27 -9.18
CA TRP A 253 -0.71 -25.85 -8.00
C TRP A 253 -2.18 -25.45 -7.89
N CYS A 254 -2.51 -24.21 -8.24
CA CYS A 254 -3.81 -23.62 -7.98
C CYS A 254 -4.15 -22.52 -8.99
N TYR A 255 -5.43 -22.18 -9.06
CA TYR A 255 -5.89 -20.93 -9.62
C TYR A 255 -5.74 -19.83 -8.56
N LEU A 256 -5.12 -18.72 -8.96
CA LEU A 256 -5.11 -17.48 -8.21
C LEU A 256 -6.38 -16.68 -8.52
N ASP A 257 -6.86 -15.89 -7.58
CA ASP A 257 -7.93 -14.93 -7.86
C ASP A 257 -7.36 -13.75 -8.66
N LYS A 258 -7.36 -13.86 -9.99
CA LYS A 258 -6.83 -12.81 -10.88
C LYS A 258 -7.66 -11.52 -10.89
N LYS A 259 -8.84 -11.52 -10.26
CA LYS A 259 -9.59 -10.29 -10.00
C LYS A 259 -9.14 -9.62 -8.71
N SER A 260 -8.33 -10.32 -7.91
CA SER A 260 -7.76 -9.83 -6.67
C SER A 260 -6.26 -9.60 -6.74
N GLY A 261 -5.44 -10.18 -7.63
CA GLY A 261 -4.06 -9.68 -7.85
C GLY A 261 -3.03 -9.93 -6.73
N ASP A 262 -3.42 -9.85 -5.44
CA ASP A 262 -2.83 -10.60 -4.34
C ASP A 262 -2.64 -12.05 -4.79
N ASP A 263 -1.61 -12.70 -4.25
CA ASP A 263 -1.37 -14.12 -4.48
C ASP A 263 -2.35 -14.99 -3.69
N ARG A 264 -3.65 -14.71 -3.79
CA ARG A 264 -4.72 -15.43 -3.11
C ARG A 264 -5.05 -16.72 -3.85
N ILE A 265 -4.96 -17.86 -3.15
CA ILE A 265 -5.45 -19.13 -3.71
C ILE A 265 -6.97 -19.09 -3.79
N LEU A 266 -7.52 -19.13 -5.00
CA LEU A 266 -8.96 -19.24 -5.27
C LEU A 266 -9.43 -20.69 -5.17
N ALA A 267 -8.74 -21.60 -5.83
CA ALA A 267 -9.02 -23.04 -5.78
C ALA A 267 -7.79 -23.87 -6.22
N PRO A 268 -7.57 -25.08 -5.68
CA PRO A 268 -6.60 -26.02 -6.24
C PRO A 268 -6.97 -26.43 -7.67
N ARG A 269 -5.98 -26.82 -8.47
CA ARG A 269 -6.20 -27.37 -9.81
C ARG A 269 -7.08 -28.62 -9.78
N GLU A 270 -8.06 -28.73 -10.69
CA GLU A 270 -9.03 -29.83 -10.68
C GLU A 270 -8.36 -31.19 -10.92
N GLU A 271 -7.25 -31.23 -11.64
CA GLU A 271 -6.44 -32.43 -11.81
C GLU A 271 -5.93 -32.97 -10.47
N LEU A 272 -5.51 -32.09 -9.56
CA LEU A 272 -5.02 -32.46 -8.23
C LEU A 272 -6.16 -32.95 -7.33
N ILE A 273 -7.26 -32.19 -7.26
CA ILE A 273 -8.48 -32.57 -6.54
C ILE A 273 -8.98 -33.95 -7.00
N LYS A 274 -8.98 -34.18 -8.32
CA LYS A 274 -9.42 -35.44 -8.92
C LYS A 274 -8.43 -36.58 -8.70
N GLU A 275 -7.11 -36.34 -8.73
CA GLU A 275 -6.12 -37.39 -8.51
C GLU A 275 -6.20 -37.91 -7.06
N ILE A 276 -6.18 -37.03 -6.06
CA ILE A 276 -6.24 -37.43 -4.65
C ILE A 276 -7.59 -38.05 -4.26
N PHE A 277 -8.70 -37.55 -4.82
CA PHE A 277 -10.02 -38.17 -4.60
C PHE A 277 -10.07 -39.60 -5.19
N ASN A 278 -9.56 -39.83 -6.41
CA ASN A 278 -9.55 -41.17 -6.99
C ASN A 278 -8.52 -42.12 -6.33
N HIS A 279 -7.44 -41.58 -5.76
CA HIS A 279 -6.39 -42.36 -5.10
C HIS A 279 -6.75 -42.75 -3.65
N SER A 280 -7.36 -41.83 -2.91
CA SER A 280 -7.52 -41.93 -1.45
C SER A 280 -8.97 -41.76 -0.96
N ASN A 281 -9.91 -41.38 -1.84
CA ASN A 281 -11.28 -40.97 -1.47
C ASN A 281 -11.31 -39.85 -0.41
N CYS A 282 -10.32 -38.95 -0.47
CA CYS A 282 -10.16 -37.81 0.42
C CYS A 282 -10.49 -36.50 -0.31
N GLU A 283 -11.00 -35.52 0.44
CA GLU A 283 -11.12 -34.14 -0.01
C GLU A 283 -9.77 -33.41 0.09
N PHE A 284 -9.55 -32.44 -0.79
CA PHE A 284 -8.31 -31.67 -0.86
C PHE A 284 -8.59 -30.19 -1.04
N TRP A 285 -7.88 -29.35 -0.30
CA TRP A 285 -7.90 -27.89 -0.47
C TRP A 285 -6.51 -27.28 -0.25
N MET A 286 -6.37 -25.99 -0.59
CA MET A 286 -5.11 -25.26 -0.51
C MET A 286 -5.30 -23.84 0.04
N TYR A 287 -4.29 -23.34 0.74
CA TYR A 287 -4.18 -21.95 1.19
C TYR A 287 -2.75 -21.46 1.07
N ASN A 288 -2.55 -20.15 0.86
CA ASN A 288 -1.28 -19.50 1.17
C ASN A 288 -1.13 -19.30 2.70
N LEU A 289 0.04 -18.86 3.17
CA LEU A 289 0.27 -18.66 4.61
C LEU A 289 -0.65 -17.59 5.24
N PRO A 290 -0.87 -16.39 4.65
CA PRO A 290 -1.88 -15.43 5.11
C PRO A 290 -3.29 -16.02 5.26
N GLN A 291 -3.80 -16.69 4.21
CA GLN A 291 -5.12 -17.33 4.21
C GLN A 291 -5.23 -18.40 5.31
N PHE A 292 -4.18 -19.19 5.53
CA PHE A 292 -4.13 -20.16 6.63
C PHE A 292 -4.21 -19.48 8.00
N LEU A 293 -3.46 -18.39 8.23
CA LEU A 293 -3.48 -17.68 9.52
C LEU A 293 -4.80 -16.94 9.75
N PHE A 294 -5.39 -16.34 8.71
CA PHE A 294 -6.72 -15.74 8.80
C PHE A 294 -7.79 -16.79 9.15
N ASN A 295 -7.82 -17.90 8.43
CA ASN A 295 -8.76 -18.97 8.71
C ASN A 295 -8.49 -19.67 10.06
N ALA A 296 -7.26 -19.68 10.55
CA ALA A 296 -6.96 -20.10 11.92
C ALA A 296 -7.66 -19.20 12.96
N LYS A 297 -7.74 -17.87 12.74
CA LYS A 297 -8.55 -16.99 13.60
C LYS A 297 -10.03 -17.38 13.57
N LYS A 298 -10.61 -17.56 12.37
CA LYS A 298 -12.02 -17.95 12.16
C LYS A 298 -12.36 -19.28 12.86
N TYR A 299 -11.56 -20.33 12.63
CA TYR A 299 -11.89 -21.71 13.00
C TYR A 299 -11.26 -22.22 14.31
N LEU A 300 -10.06 -21.75 14.66
CA LEU A 300 -9.38 -22.13 15.92
C LEU A 300 -9.58 -21.10 17.04
N LYS A 301 -10.07 -19.90 16.72
CA LYS A 301 -10.18 -18.74 17.63
C LYS A 301 -8.83 -18.26 18.16
N SER A 302 -7.79 -18.39 17.34
CA SER A 302 -6.43 -17.97 17.69
C SER A 302 -6.29 -16.45 17.82
N ASP A 303 -5.68 -15.98 18.90
CA ASP A 303 -5.37 -14.55 19.10
C ASP A 303 -4.11 -14.14 18.31
N ILE A 304 -4.20 -14.12 16.97
CA ILE A 304 -3.15 -13.60 16.09
C ILE A 304 -3.49 -12.14 15.75
N PRO A 305 -2.58 -11.17 15.93
CA PRO A 305 -2.79 -9.78 15.51
C PRO A 305 -2.98 -9.71 14.00
N ASP A 306 -3.98 -8.96 13.53
CA ASP A 306 -4.28 -8.89 12.09
C ASP A 306 -3.19 -8.16 11.31
N GLN A 307 -2.55 -7.14 11.91
CA GLN A 307 -1.36 -6.48 11.36
C GLN A 307 -0.24 -7.48 11.03
N ALA A 308 -0.15 -8.59 11.78
CA ALA A 308 0.83 -9.63 11.50
C ALA A 308 0.45 -10.51 10.29
N ILE A 309 -0.83 -10.63 9.96
CA ILE A 309 -1.33 -11.35 8.78
C ILE A 309 -1.17 -10.47 7.53
N GLN A 310 -1.61 -9.22 7.63
CA GLN A 310 -1.42 -8.16 6.64
C GLN A 310 0.07 -8.02 6.24
N PHE A 311 0.98 -7.91 7.21
CA PHE A 311 2.42 -7.83 6.95
C PHE A 311 2.95 -9.05 6.16
N ILE A 312 2.40 -10.25 6.37
CA ILE A 312 2.80 -11.44 5.58
C ILE A 312 2.25 -11.34 4.15
N SER A 313 1.00 -10.92 3.97
CA SER A 313 0.42 -10.69 2.63
C SER A 313 1.24 -9.65 1.86
N GLN A 314 1.47 -8.46 2.45
CA GLN A 314 2.34 -7.42 1.89
C GLN A 314 3.77 -7.94 1.63
N TYR A 315 4.33 -8.77 2.51
CA TYR A 315 5.65 -9.39 2.31
C TYR A 315 5.67 -10.31 1.07
N LEU A 316 4.64 -11.14 0.87
CA LEU A 316 4.55 -12.07 -0.26
C LEU A 316 4.36 -11.31 -1.58
N ASN A 317 3.47 -10.32 -1.61
CA ASN A 317 3.24 -9.52 -2.81
C ASN A 317 4.48 -8.69 -3.20
N THR A 318 5.18 -8.13 -2.21
CA THR A 318 6.45 -7.40 -2.45
C THR A 318 7.65 -8.29 -2.77
N LYS A 319 7.53 -9.62 -2.69
CA LYS A 319 8.63 -10.57 -2.93
C LYS A 319 9.07 -10.62 -4.40
N GLU A 320 8.17 -10.27 -5.33
CA GLU A 320 8.44 -10.22 -6.77
C GLU A 320 8.20 -8.83 -7.42
N SER A 321 7.53 -7.88 -6.74
CA SER A 321 7.34 -6.52 -7.25
C SER A 321 8.67 -5.74 -7.27
N THR A 322 9.31 -5.66 -8.44
CA THR A 322 10.64 -5.00 -8.59
C THR A 322 10.56 -3.52 -8.97
N GLY A 323 9.37 -3.01 -9.31
CA GLY A 323 9.14 -1.61 -9.63
C GLY A 323 9.21 -0.72 -8.39
N SER A 324 9.95 0.40 -8.49
CA SER A 324 9.91 1.51 -7.53
C SER A 324 9.47 2.82 -8.19
N PHE A 325 8.94 2.72 -9.41
CA PHE A 325 8.54 3.86 -10.22
C PHE A 325 7.16 3.61 -10.82
N LEU A 326 6.32 4.65 -10.86
CA LEU A 326 5.23 4.72 -11.80
C LEU A 326 5.78 5.26 -13.12
N ARG A 327 5.67 4.49 -14.20
CA ARG A 327 6.00 4.93 -15.56
C ARG A 327 4.79 4.78 -16.46
N PHE A 328 4.50 5.84 -17.19
CA PHE A 328 3.45 5.84 -18.19
C PHE A 328 3.85 6.68 -19.40
N LYS A 329 3.19 6.43 -20.52
CA LYS A 329 3.37 7.14 -21.78
C LYS A 329 2.14 8.01 -22.03
N CYS A 330 2.33 9.31 -22.24
CA CYS A 330 1.22 10.22 -22.57
C CYS A 330 0.57 9.83 -23.91
N ASN A 331 -0.75 9.70 -23.94
CA ASN A 331 -1.48 9.26 -25.14
C ASN A 331 -1.37 10.27 -26.30
N ASN A 332 -1.30 11.57 -26.01
CA ASN A 332 -1.21 12.62 -27.03
C ASN A 332 0.20 12.74 -27.65
N CYS A 333 1.25 12.87 -26.83
CA CYS A 333 2.61 13.15 -27.33
C CYS A 333 3.60 11.96 -27.28
N SER A 334 3.17 10.80 -26.76
CA SER A 334 4.02 9.61 -26.56
C SER A 334 5.27 9.80 -25.69
N LYS A 335 5.36 10.92 -24.94
CA LYS A 335 6.42 11.14 -23.95
C LYS A 335 6.23 10.20 -22.77
N VAL A 336 7.32 9.55 -22.34
CA VAL A 336 7.34 8.73 -21.13
C VAL A 336 7.61 9.61 -19.92
N HIS A 337 6.78 9.44 -18.89
CA HIS A 337 6.93 9.99 -17.56
C HIS A 337 7.42 8.89 -16.62
N SER A 338 8.11 9.26 -15.53
CA SER A 338 8.65 8.35 -14.54
C SER A 338 8.76 9.06 -13.20
N TYR A 339 7.94 8.65 -12.24
CA TYR A 339 7.90 9.18 -10.87
C TYR A 339 8.29 8.07 -9.90
N HIS A 340 9.14 8.36 -8.93
CA HIS A 340 9.52 7.40 -7.89
C HIS A 340 8.39 7.24 -6.88
N LYS A 341 8.24 6.05 -6.29
CA LYS A 341 7.14 5.76 -5.35
C LYS A 341 7.08 6.64 -4.10
N SER A 342 8.16 7.37 -3.79
CA SER A 342 8.24 8.33 -2.67
C SER A 342 7.91 9.77 -3.09
N GLU A 343 7.42 9.98 -4.31
CA GLU A 343 6.87 11.26 -4.78
C GLU A 343 5.34 11.31 -4.64
N PHE A 344 4.73 10.21 -4.18
CA PHE A 344 3.29 10.04 -3.98
C PHE A 344 2.94 10.09 -2.50
N ASP A 345 1.81 10.71 -2.21
CA ASP A 345 1.17 10.73 -0.89
C ASP A 345 -0.25 10.18 -1.10
N LEU A 346 -0.33 8.85 -1.15
CA LEU A 346 -1.56 8.15 -1.56
C LEU A 346 -2.59 8.16 -0.43
N ASP A 347 -3.34 9.25 -0.35
CA ASP A 347 -4.51 9.44 0.53
C ASP A 347 -5.67 8.59 -0.02
N PHE A 348 -6.01 7.49 0.66
CA PHE A 348 -6.94 6.45 0.17
C PHE A 348 -8.32 6.58 0.84
N ASP A 349 -9.32 7.05 0.09
CA ASP A 349 -10.71 7.13 0.53
C ASP A 349 -11.43 5.79 0.33
N CYS A 350 -12.20 5.30 1.32
CA CYS A 350 -13.07 4.14 1.12
C CYS A 350 -14.31 4.51 0.28
N VAL A 351 -14.42 3.93 -0.92
CA VAL A 351 -15.45 4.27 -1.93
C VAL A 351 -16.60 3.26 -2.03
N GLU A 352 -16.38 1.99 -1.70
CA GLU A 352 -17.40 0.93 -1.76
C GLU A 352 -17.17 -0.13 -0.67
N SER A 353 -18.25 -0.66 -0.08
CA SER A 353 -18.21 -1.78 0.87
C SER A 353 -19.28 -2.82 0.50
N THR A 354 -18.92 -4.09 0.40
CA THR A 354 -19.84 -5.19 0.06
C THR A 354 -19.71 -6.41 0.98
N GLU A 355 -20.83 -7.00 1.39
CA GLU A 355 -20.83 -8.18 2.27
C GLU A 355 -20.55 -9.48 1.50
N ARG A 356 -19.56 -10.26 1.96
CA ARG A 356 -19.13 -11.53 1.38
C ARG A 356 -18.91 -12.60 2.46
N ASN A 357 -18.71 -13.86 2.08
CA ASN A 357 -18.69 -15.02 3.02
C ASN A 357 -17.64 -14.94 4.16
N MET A 358 -16.61 -14.11 4.03
CA MET A 358 -15.54 -13.95 5.02
C MET A 358 -15.55 -12.56 5.70
N GLY A 359 -16.63 -11.80 5.55
CA GLY A 359 -16.82 -10.44 6.07
C GLY A 359 -17.08 -9.41 4.98
N THR A 360 -17.04 -8.13 5.35
CA THR A 360 -17.09 -7.03 4.41
C THR A 360 -15.83 -7.02 3.53
N GLU A 361 -16.01 -6.77 2.23
CA GLU A 361 -14.97 -6.34 1.30
C GLU A 361 -15.08 -4.84 1.13
N ASN A 362 -14.02 -4.10 1.49
CA ASN A 362 -13.94 -2.66 1.26
C ASN A 362 -13.09 -2.37 0.01
N HIS A 363 -13.40 -1.30 -0.69
CA HIS A 363 -12.67 -0.76 -1.82
C HIS A 363 -12.25 0.68 -1.49
N TYR A 364 -11.00 1.02 -1.79
CA TYR A 364 -10.36 2.28 -1.48
C TYR A 364 -9.72 2.87 -2.75
N GLU A 365 -9.83 4.17 -2.96
CA GLU A 365 -9.25 4.89 -4.10
C GLU A 365 -8.36 6.05 -3.63
N ALA A 366 -7.19 6.20 -4.25
CA ALA A 366 -6.33 7.39 -4.16
C ALA A 366 -6.09 7.94 -5.57
N ILE A 367 -6.20 9.26 -5.77
CA ILE A 367 -6.18 9.88 -7.11
C ILE A 367 -5.03 10.90 -7.24
N GLU A 368 -4.19 10.72 -8.25
CA GLU A 368 -3.02 11.55 -8.54
C GLU A 368 -3.06 12.11 -9.96
N SER A 369 -2.85 13.42 -10.12
CA SER A 369 -2.99 14.12 -11.41
C SER A 369 -1.68 14.75 -11.89
N PHE A 370 -1.28 14.41 -13.11
CA PHE A 370 -0.05 14.87 -13.76
C PHE A 370 -0.36 15.71 -15.01
N GLN A 371 0.36 16.81 -15.16
CA GLN A 371 0.27 17.65 -16.36
C GLN A 371 1.41 17.36 -17.33
N CYS A 372 1.11 16.86 -18.52
CA CYS A 372 2.12 16.63 -19.55
C CYS A 372 2.55 17.95 -20.20
N THR A 373 3.82 18.03 -20.63
CA THR A 373 4.37 19.20 -21.34
C THR A 373 3.75 19.47 -22.72
N CYS A 374 2.78 18.66 -23.17
CA CYS A 374 1.96 18.91 -24.35
C CYS A 374 0.56 19.46 -24.03
N GLY A 375 0.27 19.79 -22.77
CA GLY A 375 -1.05 20.23 -22.30
C GLY A 375 -2.03 19.10 -21.96
N ASN A 376 -1.67 17.84 -22.23
CA ASN A 376 -2.49 16.68 -21.88
C ASN A 376 -2.44 16.43 -20.36
N GLU A 377 -3.60 16.48 -19.71
CA GLU A 377 -3.79 16.03 -18.34
C GLU A 377 -3.82 14.49 -18.29
N ILE A 378 -3.30 13.91 -17.21
CA ILE A 378 -3.16 12.47 -17.01
C ILE A 378 -3.51 12.21 -15.55
N THR A 379 -4.44 11.30 -15.29
CA THR A 379 -4.87 10.99 -13.92
C THR A 379 -4.64 9.51 -13.65
N ALA A 380 -3.93 9.19 -12.57
CA ALA A 380 -3.81 7.84 -12.05
C ALA A 380 -4.79 7.67 -10.90
N THR A 381 -5.68 6.69 -11.00
CA THR A 381 -6.46 6.19 -9.88
C THR A 381 -5.78 4.93 -9.38
N PHE A 382 -5.28 4.97 -8.14
CA PHE A 382 -4.78 3.82 -7.41
C PHE A 382 -5.95 3.23 -6.63
N GLU A 383 -6.28 1.98 -6.91
CA GLU A 383 -7.38 1.25 -6.30
C GLU A 383 -6.80 0.18 -5.37
N VAL A 384 -7.37 0.00 -4.17
CA VAL A 384 -7.00 -1.07 -3.22
C VAL A 384 -8.27 -1.69 -2.66
N TRP A 385 -8.34 -3.02 -2.61
CA TRP A 385 -9.44 -3.73 -1.94
C TRP A 385 -8.94 -4.45 -0.69
N GLU A 386 -9.77 -4.47 0.33
CA GLU A 386 -9.59 -5.18 1.59
C GLU A 386 -10.61 -6.31 1.67
N TYR A 387 -10.17 -7.56 1.73
CA TYR A 387 -11.06 -8.71 1.94
C TYR A 387 -10.28 -10.01 2.21
N PRO A 388 -10.52 -10.72 3.31
CA PRO A 388 -11.35 -10.31 4.45
C PRO A 388 -10.77 -9.08 5.16
N ILE A 389 -11.58 -8.48 6.04
CA ILE A 389 -11.17 -7.36 6.90
C ILE A 389 -9.78 -7.62 7.49
N GLY A 390 -8.86 -6.67 7.28
CA GLY A 390 -7.46 -6.72 7.67
C GLY A 390 -6.47 -7.25 6.64
N ALA A 391 -6.92 -7.65 5.45
CA ALA A 391 -6.06 -8.23 4.42
C ALA A 391 -6.20 -7.49 3.10
N HIS A 392 -5.06 -7.06 2.54
CA HIS A 392 -4.95 -6.58 1.17
C HIS A 392 -5.46 -7.67 0.23
N ASN A 393 -6.62 -7.46 -0.36
CA ASN A 393 -7.20 -8.39 -1.32
C ASN A 393 -6.80 -8.06 -2.75
N ASN A 394 -6.73 -6.78 -3.13
CA ASN A 394 -6.40 -6.33 -4.49
C ASN A 394 -5.75 -4.95 -4.58
N ASP A 395 -5.05 -4.72 -5.69
CA ASP A 395 -4.66 -3.40 -6.16
C ASP A 395 -4.69 -3.27 -7.70
N SER A 396 -5.04 -2.09 -8.19
CA SER A 396 -4.90 -1.69 -9.60
C SER A 396 -4.54 -0.22 -9.76
N ILE A 397 -3.96 0.12 -10.91
CA ILE A 397 -3.78 1.52 -11.33
C ILE A 397 -4.49 1.71 -12.66
N GLU A 398 -5.58 2.46 -12.65
CA GLU A 398 -6.18 3.00 -13.86
C GLU A 398 -5.47 4.31 -14.25
N LEU A 399 -5.27 4.54 -15.55
CA LEU A 399 -4.67 5.76 -16.08
C LEU A 399 -5.55 6.35 -17.18
N ASP A 400 -6.15 7.51 -16.91
CA ASP A 400 -6.71 8.36 -17.96
C ASP A 400 -5.62 9.28 -18.56
N GLY A 401 -5.71 9.59 -19.85
CA GLY A 401 -4.74 10.40 -20.58
C GLY A 401 -3.37 9.73 -20.85
N GLY A 402 -3.10 8.53 -20.31
CA GLY A 402 -1.84 7.80 -20.46
C GLY A 402 -1.98 6.30 -20.73
N GLU A 403 -0.84 5.65 -21.01
CA GLU A 403 -0.66 4.21 -21.18
C GLU A 403 0.34 3.74 -20.11
N LEU A 404 -0.07 2.86 -19.18
CA LEU A 404 0.79 2.32 -18.13
C LEU A 404 1.94 1.47 -18.72
N LEU A 405 3.16 1.70 -18.25
CA LEU A 405 4.35 0.93 -18.65
C LEU A 405 4.98 0.16 -17.48
N GLU A 406 4.96 0.74 -16.28
CA GLU A 406 5.53 0.17 -15.05
C GLU A 406 4.77 0.76 -13.86
N SER A 407 4.47 -0.07 -12.87
CA SER A 407 3.93 0.34 -11.58
C SER A 407 4.88 -0.07 -10.45
N PHE A 408 4.59 0.40 -9.24
CA PHE A 408 5.18 -0.08 -7.99
C PHE A 408 4.09 -0.71 -7.12
N TYR A 409 4.48 -1.49 -6.12
CA TYR A 409 3.53 -2.02 -5.13
C TYR A 409 3.12 -0.95 -4.11
N PHE A 410 1.82 -0.77 -3.93
CA PHE A 410 1.18 0.10 -2.94
C PHE A 410 0.09 -0.68 -2.19
N THR A 411 -0.28 -0.21 -1.01
CA THR A 411 -1.17 -0.87 -0.06
C THR A 411 -1.49 0.14 1.04
N ILE A 412 -2.59 -0.06 1.76
CA ILE A 412 -2.95 0.77 2.93
C ILE A 412 -2.71 0.01 4.24
N ASP A 413 -2.61 0.74 5.34
CA ASP A 413 -2.72 0.12 6.65
C ASP A 413 -4.21 0.02 7.06
N PHE A 414 -4.83 -1.15 6.85
CA PHE A 414 -6.21 -1.44 7.27
C PHE A 414 -6.42 -1.39 8.80
N PHE A 415 -5.36 -1.12 9.57
CA PHE A 415 -5.38 -0.99 11.03
C PHE A 415 -4.74 0.30 11.55
N GLU A 416 -4.40 1.26 10.68
CA GLU A 416 -4.37 2.64 11.13
C GLU A 416 -5.84 3.05 11.35
N ASP A 417 -6.26 3.03 12.62
CA ASP A 417 -7.46 3.72 13.06
C ASP A 417 -7.37 5.18 12.57
N ASP A 418 -8.40 5.71 11.88
CA ASP A 418 -8.51 7.11 11.36
C ASP A 418 -8.49 8.21 12.46
N TYR A 419 -7.97 7.89 13.64
CA TYR A 419 -8.12 8.63 14.89
C TYR A 419 -7.00 9.64 15.19
N ASP A 420 -5.94 9.73 14.36
CA ASP A 420 -4.79 10.62 14.61
C ASP A 420 -4.64 11.81 13.63
N ASP A 421 -5.43 11.90 12.55
CA ASP A 421 -5.35 13.01 11.57
C ASP A 421 -6.46 14.08 11.73
N PHE A 422 -6.90 14.30 12.97
CA PHE A 422 -7.89 15.32 13.31
C PHE A 422 -7.33 16.75 13.14
N VAL A 423 -7.66 17.36 12.00
CA VAL A 423 -7.39 18.77 11.74
C VAL A 423 -8.06 19.63 12.82
N THR A 424 -7.23 20.33 13.61
CA THR A 424 -7.70 21.23 14.66
C THR A 424 -8.02 22.60 14.06
N CYS A 425 -9.17 23.17 14.42
CA CYS A 425 -9.58 24.52 14.04
C CYS A 425 -8.83 25.55 14.88
N GLU A 426 -8.02 26.40 14.25
CA GLU A 426 -7.26 27.46 14.93
C GLU A 426 -8.13 28.69 15.31
N GLU A 427 -9.34 28.80 14.77
CA GLU A 427 -10.28 29.90 15.10
C GLU A 427 -11.03 29.68 16.43
N CYS A 428 -10.94 28.50 17.06
CA CYS A 428 -11.57 28.27 18.36
C CYS A 428 -10.84 27.24 19.25
N ASP A 429 -10.87 27.47 20.57
CA ASP A 429 -10.37 26.54 21.59
C ASP A 429 -11.33 25.37 21.89
N GLY A 430 -12.48 25.32 21.21
CA GLY A 430 -13.56 24.35 21.46
C GLY A 430 -14.44 24.73 22.65
N ASN A 431 -14.99 23.73 23.33
CA ASN A 431 -15.75 23.92 24.56
C ASN A 431 -14.82 24.13 25.79
N ASN A 432 -15.41 24.37 26.97
CA ASN A 432 -14.67 24.62 28.23
C ASN A 432 -13.74 23.47 28.71
N GLU A 433 -13.70 22.34 28.02
CA GLU A 433 -12.83 21.19 28.29
C GLU A 433 -11.82 20.93 27.15
N ASN A 434 -11.63 21.91 26.24
CA ASN A 434 -10.82 21.81 25.02
C ASN A 434 -11.21 20.63 24.11
N THR A 435 -12.52 20.41 23.94
CA THR A 435 -13.05 19.40 23.01
C THR A 435 -14.02 20.02 22.00
N GLY A 436 -14.04 19.48 20.78
CA GLY A 436 -14.95 19.90 19.69
C GLY A 436 -14.36 20.89 18.67
N ASN A 437 -13.14 21.39 18.85
CA ASN A 437 -12.47 22.22 17.83
C ASN A 437 -11.79 21.41 16.72
N VAL A 438 -12.43 20.34 16.26
CA VAL A 438 -11.95 19.51 15.15
C VAL A 438 -12.75 19.85 13.89
N VAL A 439 -12.11 19.75 12.73
CA VAL A 439 -12.74 19.91 11.42
C VAL A 439 -13.14 18.55 10.86
N HIS A 440 -14.44 18.38 10.62
CA HIS A 440 -15.03 17.16 10.07
C HIS A 440 -15.76 17.44 8.75
N ASN A 441 -16.32 16.38 8.15
CA ASN A 441 -17.10 16.42 6.92
C ASN A 441 -16.35 17.01 5.72
N TRP A 442 -15.08 16.61 5.55
CA TRP A 442 -14.30 16.94 4.36
C TRP A 442 -14.98 16.40 3.09
N ALA A 443 -15.36 17.30 2.18
CA ALA A 443 -16.05 16.98 0.95
C ALA A 443 -15.60 17.92 -0.18
N LYS A 444 -15.82 17.52 -1.44
CA LYS A 444 -15.57 18.40 -2.60
C LYS A 444 -16.62 19.52 -2.65
N MET A 445 -16.16 20.76 -2.68
CA MET A 445 -16.94 21.98 -2.83
C MET A 445 -16.56 22.65 -4.16
N GLU A 446 -17.53 23.24 -4.86
CA GLU A 446 -17.27 24.00 -6.09
C GLU A 446 -16.43 25.25 -5.81
N LEU A 447 -15.54 25.59 -6.75
CA LEU A 447 -14.67 26.77 -6.70
C LEU A 447 -14.89 27.60 -7.96
N ASP A 448 -15.47 28.79 -7.81
CA ASP A 448 -15.59 29.74 -8.91
C ASP A 448 -14.22 30.35 -9.19
N ASN A 449 -13.68 30.17 -10.39
CA ASN A 449 -12.29 30.48 -10.70
C ASN A 449 -12.19 31.58 -11.77
N GLU A 450 -11.69 32.74 -11.36
CA GLU A 450 -11.53 33.90 -12.24
C GLU A 450 -10.36 33.75 -13.24
N PHE A 451 -9.40 32.85 -12.98
CA PHE A 451 -8.27 32.63 -13.86
C PHE A 451 -8.74 32.03 -15.20
N ILE A 452 -8.33 32.66 -16.31
CA ILE A 452 -8.58 32.12 -17.66
C ILE A 452 -8.09 30.66 -17.80
N PRO A 453 -8.77 29.78 -18.55
CA PRO A 453 -8.44 28.35 -18.62
C PRO A 453 -7.00 28.02 -19.04
N ASP A 454 -6.37 28.87 -19.86
CA ASP A 454 -4.98 28.70 -20.31
C ASP A 454 -3.93 29.09 -19.24
N HIS A 455 -4.35 29.68 -18.11
CA HIS A 455 -3.45 30.04 -17.01
C HIS A 455 -3.17 28.84 -16.09
N ILE A 456 -1.97 28.79 -15.48
CA ILE A 456 -1.55 27.66 -14.62
C ILE A 456 -2.47 27.42 -13.40
N ASN A 457 -3.16 28.47 -12.94
CA ASN A 457 -4.16 28.39 -11.88
C ASN A 457 -5.62 28.22 -12.40
N GLY A 458 -5.86 28.32 -13.71
CA GLY A 458 -7.21 28.22 -14.31
C GLY A 458 -7.80 26.81 -14.33
N LYS A 459 -7.01 25.80 -13.95
CA LYS A 459 -7.43 24.39 -13.88
C LYS A 459 -8.23 24.02 -12.61
N TYR A 460 -8.28 24.90 -11.61
CA TYR A 460 -8.93 24.59 -10.33
C TYR A 460 -10.43 24.89 -10.40
N SER A 461 -11.29 23.88 -10.30
CA SER A 461 -12.75 24.01 -10.33
C SER A 461 -13.45 23.52 -9.05
N THR A 462 -12.71 22.85 -8.16
CA THR A 462 -13.19 22.36 -6.87
C THR A 462 -12.09 22.47 -5.81
N VAL A 463 -12.48 22.49 -4.54
CA VAL A 463 -11.58 22.33 -3.38
C VAL A 463 -12.14 21.26 -2.43
N ILE A 464 -11.31 20.68 -1.58
CA ILE A 464 -11.79 19.86 -0.47
C ILE A 464 -12.03 20.79 0.72
N ALA A 465 -13.25 20.81 1.23
CA ALA A 465 -13.69 21.69 2.31
C ALA A 465 -14.36 20.90 3.43
N GLY A 466 -14.13 21.31 4.68
CA GLY A 466 -14.73 20.75 5.89
C GLY A 466 -15.14 21.87 6.85
N SER A 467 -15.92 21.54 7.87
CA SER A 467 -16.41 22.52 8.86
C SER A 467 -15.98 22.13 10.27
N CYS A 468 -15.64 23.12 11.09
CA CYS A 468 -15.37 22.86 12.51
C CYS A 468 -16.66 22.51 13.27
N ASP A 469 -16.65 21.40 14.01
CA ASP A 469 -17.79 20.91 14.79
C ASP A 469 -18.31 21.91 15.84
N TRP A 470 -17.45 22.79 16.35
CA TRP A 470 -17.81 23.74 17.40
C TRP A 470 -18.21 25.13 16.89
N CYS A 471 -17.37 25.76 16.06
CA CYS A 471 -17.60 27.13 15.59
C CYS A 471 -18.21 27.19 14.17
N ASN A 472 -18.42 26.05 13.51
CA ASN A 472 -18.89 25.93 12.13
C ASN A 472 -18.05 26.72 11.09
N THR A 473 -16.83 27.10 11.44
CA THR A 473 -15.90 27.76 10.51
C THR A 473 -15.54 26.80 9.38
N LEU A 474 -15.68 27.30 8.14
CA LEU A 474 -15.26 26.61 6.94
C LEU A 474 -13.72 26.54 6.86
N HIS A 475 -13.19 25.37 6.56
CA HIS A 475 -11.77 25.16 6.29
C HIS A 475 -11.63 24.49 4.92
N ILE A 476 -10.63 24.90 4.14
CA ILE A 476 -10.38 24.31 2.80
C ILE A 476 -8.94 23.84 2.68
N LYS A 477 -8.71 22.66 2.09
CA LYS A 477 -7.40 22.22 1.60
C LYS A 477 -7.12 22.98 0.29
N CYS A 478 -6.04 23.76 0.23
CA CYS A 478 -5.68 24.55 -0.95
C CYS A 478 -5.36 23.63 -2.16
N PRO A 479 -5.99 23.81 -3.33
CA PRO A 479 -5.82 22.90 -4.47
C PRO A 479 -4.44 23.00 -5.16
N LYS A 480 -3.55 23.87 -4.68
CA LYS A 480 -2.17 24.05 -5.20
C LYS A 480 -1.07 23.56 -4.26
N CYS A 481 -1.30 23.56 -2.96
CA CYS A 481 -0.27 23.19 -1.96
C CYS A 481 -0.81 22.40 -0.77
N SER A 482 -2.07 21.96 -0.81
CA SER A 482 -2.79 21.18 0.21
C SER A 482 -2.91 21.80 1.60
N PHE A 483 -2.28 22.96 1.85
CA PHE A 483 -2.35 23.69 3.11
C PHE A 483 -3.79 24.06 3.46
N ILE A 484 -4.15 23.92 4.73
CA ILE A 484 -5.51 24.14 5.22
C ILE A 484 -5.69 25.63 5.56
N ASN A 485 -6.74 26.25 5.04
CA ASN A 485 -7.03 27.66 5.24
C ASN A 485 -8.40 27.80 5.92
N SER A 486 -8.46 28.50 7.06
CA SER A 486 -9.70 28.84 7.77
C SER A 486 -10.43 30.02 7.11
N PHE A 487 -11.77 30.02 7.16
CA PHE A 487 -12.63 31.11 6.72
C PHE A 487 -13.70 31.42 7.79
N PRO A 488 -13.34 32.13 8.87
CA PRO A 488 -14.32 32.62 9.84
C PRO A 488 -15.23 33.69 9.21
N GLU A 489 -16.47 33.83 9.73
CA GLU A 489 -17.45 34.82 9.22
C GLU A 489 -16.91 36.26 9.19
N SER A 490 -15.96 36.58 10.07
CA SER A 490 -15.30 37.89 10.18
C SER A 490 -14.48 38.31 8.95
N ILE A 491 -14.14 37.37 8.05
CA ILE A 491 -13.40 37.63 6.80
C ILE A 491 -14.23 37.40 5.53
N SER A 492 -15.56 37.24 5.66
CA SER A 492 -16.47 37.23 4.51
C SER A 492 -16.27 38.46 3.62
N ASP A 493 -16.41 38.26 2.31
CA ASP A 493 -16.21 39.29 1.27
C ASP A 493 -14.80 39.94 1.26
N THR A 494 -13.81 39.36 1.95
CA THR A 494 -12.41 39.81 1.92
C THR A 494 -11.50 38.82 1.19
N VAL A 495 -10.44 39.33 0.56
CA VAL A 495 -9.44 38.50 -0.13
C VAL A 495 -8.43 37.97 0.90
N LYS A 496 -8.35 36.65 1.04
CA LYS A 496 -7.36 35.93 1.86
C LYS A 496 -6.33 35.25 0.96
N GLU A 497 -5.05 35.61 1.11
CA GLU A 497 -3.95 34.87 0.50
C GLU A 497 -3.78 33.50 1.19
N CYS A 498 -3.45 32.48 0.41
CA CYS A 498 -3.22 31.14 0.92
C CYS A 498 -2.05 31.09 1.92
N GLU A 499 -2.33 30.66 3.15
CA GLU A 499 -1.38 30.59 4.26
C GLU A 499 -0.21 29.63 4.00
N GLY A 500 -0.40 28.65 3.11
CA GLY A 500 0.67 27.78 2.59
C GLY A 500 1.66 28.47 1.64
N GLY A 501 1.54 29.79 1.42
CA GLY A 501 2.51 30.61 0.66
C GLY A 501 2.57 30.31 -0.84
N CYS A 502 1.52 29.71 -1.42
CA CYS A 502 1.50 29.34 -2.83
C CYS A 502 1.07 30.47 -3.79
N GLY A 503 0.73 31.65 -3.26
CA GLY A 503 0.25 32.80 -4.03
C GLY A 503 -1.08 32.58 -4.75
N LEU A 504 -2.02 31.88 -4.10
CA LEU A 504 -3.43 31.85 -4.51
C LEU A 504 -4.24 32.73 -3.55
N ASN A 505 -5.20 33.47 -4.10
CA ASN A 505 -6.05 34.38 -3.34
C ASN A 505 -7.51 33.92 -3.39
N PHE A 506 -8.10 33.67 -2.23
CA PHE A 506 -9.47 33.22 -2.08
C PHE A 506 -10.37 34.33 -1.55
N ILE A 507 -11.65 34.27 -1.88
CA ILE A 507 -12.69 35.10 -1.28
C ILE A 507 -13.91 34.21 -1.01
N LEU A 508 -14.49 34.34 0.20
CA LEU A 508 -15.75 33.69 0.55
C LEU A 508 -16.85 34.75 0.50
N GLU A 509 -17.57 34.81 -0.62
CA GLU A 509 -18.69 35.73 -0.79
C GLU A 509 -19.94 35.17 -0.12
N SER A 510 -20.75 36.04 0.50
CA SER A 510 -21.97 35.63 1.21
C SER A 510 -23.21 36.30 0.61
N GLU A 511 -24.01 35.54 -0.15
CA GLU A 511 -25.27 36.05 -0.72
C GLU A 511 -26.47 35.74 0.20
N ILE A 512 -27.28 36.78 0.47
CA ILE A 512 -28.54 36.64 1.20
C ILE A 512 -29.64 36.32 0.20
N SER A 513 -30.04 35.05 0.13
CA SER A 513 -31.16 34.62 -0.71
C SER A 513 -32.49 35.21 -0.22
N SER A 514 -33.49 35.28 -1.10
CA SER A 514 -34.82 35.84 -0.78
C SER A 514 -35.60 35.09 0.31
N ASP A 515 -35.15 33.89 0.68
CA ASP A 515 -35.77 33.03 1.69
C ASP A 515 -35.01 33.04 3.03
N ASN A 516 -34.13 34.04 3.26
CA ASN A 516 -33.30 34.21 4.47
C ASN A 516 -32.28 33.08 4.75
N PHE A 517 -31.90 32.29 3.74
CA PHE A 517 -30.73 31.42 3.81
C PHE A 517 -29.50 32.16 3.26
N SER A 518 -28.38 32.09 3.99
CA SER A 518 -27.07 32.51 3.51
C SER A 518 -26.45 31.38 2.69
N GLU A 519 -26.23 31.63 1.40
CA GLU A 519 -25.38 30.77 0.57
C GLU A 519 -24.00 31.40 0.48
N HIS A 520 -22.96 30.57 0.63
CA HIS A 520 -21.57 31.01 0.57
C HIS A 520 -20.94 30.48 -0.72
N THR A 521 -20.32 31.36 -1.50
CA THR A 521 -19.60 31.00 -2.73
C THR A 521 -18.12 31.26 -2.52
N LEU A 522 -17.31 30.21 -2.59
CA LEU A 522 -15.86 30.35 -2.57
C LEU A 522 -15.35 30.64 -3.99
N LYS A 523 -14.60 31.74 -4.14
CA LYS A 523 -13.93 32.07 -5.40
C LYS A 523 -12.42 32.08 -5.28
N LEU A 524 -11.75 31.73 -6.37
CA LEU A 524 -10.32 31.91 -6.59
C LEU A 524 -10.09 33.12 -7.49
N LYS A 525 -9.44 34.14 -6.92
CA LYS A 525 -9.28 35.46 -7.53
C LYS A 525 -8.03 35.56 -8.41
N ASP A 526 -8.16 36.21 -9.57
CA ASP A 526 -7.01 36.56 -10.41
C ASP A 526 -6.65 38.04 -10.22
N ASP A 527 -5.60 38.31 -9.45
CA ASP A 527 -5.11 39.67 -9.13
C ASP A 527 -4.79 40.53 -10.37
N ARG A 528 -4.64 39.93 -11.55
CA ARG A 528 -4.43 40.64 -12.81
C ARG A 528 -5.71 41.25 -13.37
N ILE A 529 -6.89 40.86 -12.87
CA ILE A 529 -8.16 41.46 -13.27
C ILE A 529 -8.33 42.79 -12.54
N VAL A 530 -8.22 43.89 -13.28
CA VAL A 530 -8.27 45.25 -12.77
C VAL A 530 -9.28 46.11 -13.55
N LYS A 531 -9.81 47.16 -12.91
CA LYS A 531 -10.73 48.09 -13.56
C LYS A 531 -9.99 49.10 -14.42
N CYS A 532 -10.40 49.19 -15.70
CA CYS A 532 -9.94 50.21 -16.62
C CYS A 532 -10.32 51.60 -16.10
N GLY A 533 -9.33 52.47 -15.89
CA GLY A 533 -9.55 53.85 -15.42
C GLY A 533 -10.28 54.77 -16.40
N SER A 534 -10.59 54.31 -17.62
CA SER A 534 -11.29 55.06 -18.67
C SER A 534 -12.76 54.65 -18.81
N CYS A 535 -13.06 53.37 -19.05
CA CYS A 535 -14.44 52.88 -19.21
C CYS A 535 -15.06 52.30 -17.94
N GLY A 536 -14.24 51.90 -16.95
CA GLY A 536 -14.70 51.22 -15.72
C GLY A 536 -14.93 49.71 -15.86
N ASP A 537 -14.78 49.14 -17.06
CA ASP A 537 -14.85 47.70 -17.30
C ASP A 537 -13.62 46.97 -16.72
N ASP A 538 -13.83 45.75 -16.23
CA ASP A 538 -12.76 44.85 -15.80
C ASP A 538 -11.97 44.31 -17.01
N PHE A 539 -10.64 44.25 -16.90
CA PHE A 539 -9.75 43.66 -17.90
C PHE A 539 -8.53 43.01 -17.26
N LEU A 540 -7.90 42.09 -17.97
CA LEU A 540 -6.71 41.40 -17.52
C LEU A 540 -5.45 42.21 -17.88
N ASP A 541 -4.71 42.63 -16.87
CA ASP A 541 -3.53 43.47 -16.96
C ASP A 541 -2.24 42.67 -16.73
N ASP A 542 -1.68 42.16 -17.82
CA ASP A 542 -0.37 41.48 -17.81
C ASP A 542 0.84 42.46 -17.76
N ASN A 543 0.63 43.79 -17.83
CA ASN A 543 1.71 44.78 -18.04
C ASN A 543 1.74 45.98 -17.08
N TYR A 544 0.87 46.06 -16.06
CA TYR A 544 0.68 47.21 -15.16
C TYR A 544 0.12 48.47 -15.86
N ASN A 545 -0.79 48.27 -16.82
CA ASN A 545 -1.49 49.31 -17.57
C ASN A 545 -2.72 49.83 -16.80
N SER A 546 -2.95 51.15 -16.79
CA SER A 546 -4.12 51.75 -16.09
C SER A 546 -5.42 51.77 -16.92
N ILE A 547 -5.40 51.27 -18.15
CA ILE A 547 -6.52 51.26 -19.10
C ILE A 547 -6.52 49.97 -19.91
N CYS A 548 -7.70 49.47 -20.29
CA CYS A 548 -7.83 48.27 -21.10
C CYS A 548 -7.42 48.51 -22.57
N GLN A 549 -7.00 47.45 -23.27
CA GLN A 549 -6.53 47.53 -24.67
C GLN A 549 -7.49 48.29 -25.59
N LYS A 550 -8.81 48.09 -25.47
CA LYS A 550 -9.80 48.85 -26.26
C LYS A 550 -9.73 50.36 -26.02
N CYS A 551 -9.60 50.78 -24.76
CA CYS A 551 -9.45 52.19 -24.41
C CYS A 551 -8.10 52.74 -24.86
N GLU A 552 -7.04 51.94 -24.82
CA GLU A 552 -5.70 52.31 -25.31
C GLU A 552 -5.69 52.48 -26.83
N ASP A 553 -6.30 51.55 -27.58
CA ASP A 553 -6.48 51.64 -29.03
C ASP A 553 -7.32 52.88 -29.42
N GLU A 554 -8.46 53.13 -28.76
CA GLU A 554 -9.28 54.34 -28.96
C GLU A 554 -8.59 55.66 -28.57
N TYR A 555 -7.53 55.61 -27.75
CA TYR A 555 -6.70 56.76 -27.40
C TYR A 555 -5.60 56.98 -28.45
N ASN A 556 -5.05 55.90 -29.00
CA ASN A 556 -4.02 55.92 -30.04
C ASN A 556 -4.56 56.24 -31.45
N GLU A 557 -5.88 56.10 -31.68
CA GLU A 557 -6.55 56.52 -32.93
C GLU A 557 -6.98 58.01 -32.96
N LYS A 558 -6.70 58.80 -31.92
CA LYS A 558 -7.02 60.24 -31.83
C LYS A 558 -5.81 61.18 -31.96
#